data_AF-A0A9R1C9P6-F1
#
_entry.id   AF-A0A9R1C9P6-F1
#
_cell.length_a   1.000
_cell.length_b   1.000
_cell.length_c   1.000
_cell.angle_alpha   90.00
_cell.angle_beta   90.00
_cell.angle_gamma   90.00
#
_symmetry.space_group_name_H-M   'P 1'
#
loop_
_entity.id
_entity.type
_entity.pdbx_description
1 polymer ?
#
loop_
_entity_poly.entity_id
_entity_poly.type
_entity_poly.pdbx_seq_one_letter_code
_entity_poly.pdbx_strand_id
1 'polypeptide(L)'
;MLTGGGEPHTWNKKIYLVDYLIEDSKIEKTQVSVKVQDSNGQIRDVLQQQPGKVLAIRFKKIIKTEERTSESGEVYEHYEFEKLRDAQGNPTLVDAEYYSYTGSKILIDQALNDFSKEDLPSPTVVQQFQGKNGQTFFKFT
;
A
#
# COMPACT_ATOMS: atom_id res chain seq x y z
N MET A 1 32.72 -21.42 -12.87
CA MET A 1 32.00 -20.63 -11.86
C MET A 1 30.86 -19.92 -12.57
N LEU A 2 29.62 -20.20 -12.19
CA LEU A 2 28.43 -19.62 -12.81
C LEU A 2 28.26 -18.18 -12.33
N THR A 3 28.34 -17.22 -13.25
CA THR A 3 27.98 -15.82 -13.03
C THR A 3 26.45 -15.73 -12.93
N GLY A 4 25.91 -15.82 -11.72
CA GLY A 4 24.52 -15.48 -11.46
C GLY A 4 24.31 -13.99 -11.67
N GLY A 5 23.75 -13.62 -12.82
CA GLY A 5 23.24 -12.28 -13.08
C GLY A 5 22.04 -12.01 -12.19
N GLY A 6 22.28 -11.48 -11.00
CA GLY A 6 21.25 -10.77 -10.25
C GLY A 6 21.27 -9.32 -10.72
N GLU A 7 20.15 -8.86 -11.31
CA GLU A 7 19.91 -7.43 -11.49
C GLU A 7 20.25 -6.70 -10.18
N PRO A 8 20.95 -5.55 -10.21
CA PRO A 8 21.22 -4.84 -8.99
C PRO A 8 19.87 -4.41 -8.38
N HIS A 9 19.63 -4.80 -7.13
CA HIS A 9 18.52 -4.35 -6.29
C HIS A 9 18.66 -2.83 -6.02
N THR A 10 18.49 -1.99 -7.04
CA THR A 10 18.59 -0.52 -6.95
C THR A 10 17.26 0.12 -6.60
N TRP A 11 16.14 -0.63 -6.65
CA TRP A 11 14.85 -0.07 -6.31
C TRP A 11 14.73 0.18 -4.81
N ASN A 12 14.73 1.45 -4.43
CA ASN A 12 14.59 1.94 -3.05
C ASN A 12 13.18 1.75 -2.46
N LYS A 13 12.30 0.98 -3.13
CA LYS A 13 10.92 0.67 -2.74
C LYS A 13 10.03 1.89 -2.53
N LYS A 14 10.40 3.04 -3.13
CA LYS A 14 9.53 4.20 -3.20
C LYS A 14 8.39 3.92 -4.16
N ILE A 15 7.18 4.25 -3.73
CA ILE A 15 5.97 4.15 -4.54
C ILE A 15 5.35 5.53 -4.69
N TYR A 16 4.55 5.67 -5.71
CA TYR A 16 3.67 6.80 -5.89
C TYR A 16 2.26 6.29 -5.66
N LEU A 17 1.70 6.60 -4.50
CA LEU A 17 0.38 6.14 -4.09
C LEU A 17 -0.64 6.89 -4.94
N VAL A 18 -1.36 6.15 -5.77
CA VAL A 18 -2.37 6.70 -6.70
C VAL A 18 -3.74 6.65 -6.04
N ASP A 19 -4.04 5.55 -5.34
CA ASP A 19 -5.35 5.33 -4.73
C ASP A 19 -5.28 4.30 -3.59
N TYR A 20 -6.32 4.23 -2.78
CA TYR A 20 -6.50 3.21 -1.74
C TYR A 20 -7.97 2.87 -1.48
N LEU A 21 -8.25 1.80 -0.76
CA LEU A 21 -9.61 1.47 -0.31
C LEU A 21 -9.51 0.66 0.97
N ILE A 22 -10.36 0.95 1.94
CA ILE A 22 -10.49 0.10 3.11
C ILE A 22 -11.73 -0.76 2.93
N GLU A 23 -11.54 -2.07 2.96
CA GLU A 23 -12.59 -3.05 2.76
C GLU A 23 -12.56 -4.16 3.82
N ASP A 24 -13.63 -4.93 3.87
CA ASP A 24 -13.71 -6.11 4.71
C ASP A 24 -12.82 -7.23 4.16
N SER A 25 -11.98 -7.78 5.02
CA SER A 25 -11.10 -8.90 4.69
C SER A 25 -11.93 -10.13 4.38
N LYS A 26 -11.70 -10.71 3.20
CA LYS A 26 -12.34 -11.96 2.76
C LYS A 26 -11.72 -13.20 3.42
N ILE A 27 -10.54 -13.06 4.02
CA ILE A 27 -9.74 -14.17 4.56
C ILE A 27 -9.59 -14.05 6.07
N GLU A 28 -9.25 -12.86 6.56
CA GLU A 28 -8.99 -12.63 7.98
C GLU A 28 -10.28 -12.26 8.72
N LYS A 29 -10.58 -12.97 9.79
CA LYS A 29 -11.72 -12.71 10.67
C LYS A 29 -11.22 -12.46 12.08
N THR A 30 -11.80 -11.48 12.76
CA THR A 30 -11.48 -11.14 14.15
C THR A 30 -12.67 -11.50 15.04
N GLN A 31 -12.41 -12.09 16.20
CA GLN A 31 -13.42 -12.24 17.25
C GLN A 31 -13.56 -10.93 18.01
N VAL A 32 -14.77 -10.39 18.06
CA VAL A 32 -15.12 -9.21 18.84
C VAL A 32 -16.24 -9.54 19.81
N SER A 33 -16.15 -9.00 21.03
CA SER A 33 -17.23 -9.09 22.01
C SER A 33 -18.25 -7.99 21.70
N VAL A 34 -19.46 -8.38 21.30
CA VAL A 34 -20.57 -7.47 21.03
C VAL A 34 -21.65 -7.62 22.09
N LYS A 35 -22.16 -6.49 22.56
CA LYS A 35 -23.28 -6.42 23.50
C LYS A 35 -24.58 -6.61 22.74
N VAL A 36 -25.20 -7.77 22.89
CA VAL A 36 -26.49 -8.11 22.27
C VAL A 36 -27.56 -8.12 23.34
N GLN A 37 -28.67 -7.43 23.08
CA GLN A 37 -29.84 -7.47 23.93
C GLN A 37 -30.67 -8.72 23.59
N ASP A 38 -30.88 -9.61 24.55
CA ASP A 38 -31.72 -10.79 24.36
C ASP A 38 -33.21 -10.44 24.38
N SER A 39 -34.06 -11.42 24.02
CA SER A 39 -35.52 -11.25 23.98
C SER A 39 -36.15 -10.89 25.34
N ASN A 40 -35.39 -10.99 26.44
CA ASN A 40 -35.81 -10.61 27.79
C ASN A 40 -35.26 -9.23 28.20
N GLY A 41 -34.62 -8.51 27.28
CA GLY A 41 -34.06 -7.18 27.52
C GLY A 41 -32.70 -7.19 28.23
N GLN A 42 -32.10 -8.35 28.48
CA GLN A 42 -30.82 -8.47 29.17
C GLN A 42 -29.68 -8.31 28.16
N ILE A 43 -28.71 -7.45 28.48
CA ILE A 43 -27.52 -7.26 27.65
C ILE A 43 -26.53 -8.39 27.96
N ARG A 44 -26.12 -9.14 26.95
CA ARG A 44 -25.09 -10.17 27.04
C ARG A 44 -23.92 -9.83 26.12
N ASP A 45 -22.71 -10.04 26.64
CA ASP A 45 -21.50 -10.02 25.84
C ASP A 45 -21.40 -11.33 25.06
N VAL A 46 -21.48 -11.27 23.73
CA VAL A 46 -21.40 -12.42 22.84
C VAL A 46 -20.17 -12.27 21.94
N LEU A 47 -19.35 -13.32 21.86
CA LEU A 47 -18.23 -13.37 20.92
C LEU A 47 -18.76 -13.60 19.51
N GLN A 48 -18.59 -12.61 18.64
CA GLN A 48 -18.98 -12.68 17.23
C GLN A 48 -17.74 -12.64 16.35
N GLN A 49 -17.73 -13.48 15.32
CA GLN A 49 -16.74 -13.42 14.23
C GLN A 49 -17.15 -12.32 13.26
N GLN A 50 -16.30 -11.31 13.10
CA GLN A 50 -16.48 -10.26 12.11
C GLN A 50 -15.27 -10.25 11.15
N PRO A 51 -15.46 -9.93 9.86
CA PRO A 51 -14.34 -9.70 8.95
C PRO A 51 -13.39 -8.64 9.51
N GLY A 52 -12.07 -8.90 9.43
CA GLY A 52 -11.08 -7.86 9.69
C GLY A 52 -11.14 -6.76 8.62
N LYS A 53 -10.40 -5.66 8.80
CA LYS A 53 -10.25 -4.64 7.75
C LYS A 53 -8.95 -4.85 6.98
N VAL A 54 -8.97 -4.58 5.68
CA VAL A 54 -7.81 -4.59 4.79
C VAL A 54 -7.74 -3.27 4.05
N LEU A 55 -6.53 -2.74 3.92
CA LEU A 55 -6.22 -1.62 3.04
C LEU A 55 -5.76 -2.19 1.68
N ALA A 56 -6.54 -1.95 0.64
CA ALA A 56 -6.13 -2.12 -0.74
C ALA A 56 -5.47 -0.82 -1.22
N ILE A 57 -4.34 -0.90 -1.91
CA ILE A 57 -3.64 0.26 -2.46
C ILE A 57 -3.37 0.06 -3.95
N ARG A 58 -3.45 1.15 -4.71
CA ARG A 58 -3.02 1.26 -6.10
C ARG A 58 -1.84 2.22 -6.18
N PHE A 59 -0.76 1.80 -6.80
CA PHE A 59 0.46 2.59 -6.83
C PHE A 59 1.30 2.36 -8.09
N LYS A 60 2.20 3.30 -8.38
CA LYS A 60 3.29 3.15 -9.36
C LYS A 60 4.61 2.99 -8.63
N LYS A 61 5.54 2.21 -9.17
CA LYS A 61 6.90 2.12 -8.59
C LYS A 61 7.74 3.28 -9.09
N ILE A 62 8.32 4.05 -8.18
CA ILE A 62 9.26 5.12 -8.52
C ILE A 62 10.63 4.48 -8.74
N ILE A 63 11.15 4.58 -9.96
CA ILE A 63 12.48 4.10 -10.34
C ILE A 63 13.53 5.21 -10.14
N LYS A 64 13.15 6.47 -10.35
CA LYS A 64 14.03 7.63 -10.18
C LYS A 64 13.26 8.82 -9.63
N THR A 65 13.92 9.61 -8.79
CA THR A 65 13.46 10.93 -8.34
C THR A 65 14.49 11.96 -8.79
N GLU A 66 14.05 13.01 -9.45
CA GLU A 66 14.87 14.14 -9.89
C GLU A 66 14.26 15.44 -9.37
N GLU A 67 15.09 16.39 -8.94
CA GLU A 67 14.63 17.76 -8.73
C GLU A 67 14.61 18.49 -10.07
N ARG A 68 13.49 19.14 -10.38
CA ARG A 68 13.35 19.99 -11.56
C ARG A 68 12.90 21.36 -11.16
N THR A 69 13.37 22.36 -11.89
CA THR A 69 12.92 23.73 -11.74
C THR A 69 11.91 24.03 -12.85
N SER A 70 10.73 24.49 -12.47
CA SER A 70 9.71 24.96 -13.41
C SER A 70 10.15 26.25 -14.10
N GLU A 71 9.42 26.66 -15.13
CA GLU A 71 9.61 27.95 -15.79
C GLU A 71 9.38 29.14 -14.83
N SER A 72 8.60 28.94 -13.75
CA SER A 72 8.39 29.93 -12.68
C SER A 72 9.53 29.99 -11.66
N GLY A 73 10.56 29.14 -11.77
CA GLY A 73 11.66 29.06 -10.82
C GLY A 73 11.38 28.21 -9.58
N GLU A 74 10.22 27.54 -9.52
CA GLU A 74 9.85 26.66 -8.40
C GLU A 74 10.54 25.30 -8.57
N VAL A 75 11.21 24.83 -7.52
CA VAL A 75 11.81 23.51 -7.49
C VAL A 75 10.77 22.49 -7.06
N TYR A 76 10.57 21.45 -7.86
CA TYR A 76 9.66 20.35 -7.58
C TYR A 76 10.32 19.00 -7.88
N GLU A 77 9.83 17.94 -7.23
CA GLU A 77 10.28 16.59 -7.50
C GLU A 77 9.55 16.01 -8.73
N HIS A 78 10.33 15.47 -9.66
CA HIS A 78 9.86 14.71 -10.81
C HIS A 78 10.18 13.22 -10.60
N TYR A 79 9.20 12.36 -10.85
CA TYR A 79 9.32 10.92 -10.65
C TYR A 79 9.27 10.18 -11.98
N GLU A 80 10.24 9.29 -12.21
CA GLU A 80 10.18 8.31 -13.28
C GLU A 80 9.62 6.99 -12.73
N PHE A 81 8.60 6.47 -13.41
CA PHE A 81 7.93 5.23 -13.00
C PHE A 81 8.37 4.03 -13.83
N GLU A 82 8.26 2.85 -13.22
CA GLU A 82 8.42 1.59 -13.95
C GLU A 82 7.41 1.50 -15.09
N LYS A 83 7.87 1.08 -16.28
CA LYS A 83 7.03 0.94 -17.47
C LYS A 83 6.43 -0.45 -17.57
N LEU A 84 5.19 -0.52 -18.04
CA LEU A 84 4.58 -1.79 -18.43
C LEU A 84 5.42 -2.43 -19.53
N ARG A 85 5.65 -3.74 -19.45
CA ARG A 85 6.40 -4.48 -20.48
C ARG A 85 5.44 -5.10 -21.50
N ASP A 86 5.83 -5.08 -22.77
CA ASP A 86 5.11 -5.77 -23.84
C ASP A 86 5.31 -7.30 -23.76
N ALA A 87 4.68 -8.05 -24.68
CA ALA A 87 4.77 -9.51 -24.72
C ALA A 87 6.20 -10.02 -24.99
N GLN A 88 7.10 -9.15 -25.46
CA GLN A 88 8.51 -9.43 -25.74
C GLN A 88 9.43 -8.98 -24.59
N GLY A 89 8.86 -8.39 -23.53
CA GLY A 89 9.59 -7.91 -22.35
C GLY A 89 10.16 -6.50 -22.47
N ASN A 90 9.89 -5.77 -23.55
CA ASN A 90 10.39 -4.40 -23.73
C ASN A 90 9.51 -3.38 -23.00
N PRO A 91 10.08 -2.31 -22.42
CA PRO A 91 9.30 -1.26 -21.76
C PRO A 91 8.45 -0.49 -22.77
N THR A 92 7.18 -0.28 -22.44
CA THR A 92 6.23 0.53 -23.20
C THR A 92 6.27 2.00 -22.76
N LEU A 93 5.46 2.85 -23.41
CA LEU A 93 5.28 4.25 -23.00
C LEU A 93 4.40 4.39 -21.75
N VAL A 94 3.63 3.35 -21.40
CA VAL A 94 2.66 3.36 -20.31
C VAL A 94 3.34 2.98 -18.99
N ASP A 95 3.07 3.75 -17.93
CA ASP A 95 3.53 3.40 -16.59
C ASP A 95 2.81 2.14 -16.09
N ALA A 96 3.55 1.25 -15.43
CA ALA A 96 2.99 0.10 -14.76
C ALA A 96 2.26 0.52 -13.48
N GLU A 97 1.00 0.09 -13.35
CA GLU A 97 0.22 0.21 -12.11
C GLU A 97 0.20 -1.13 -11.37
N TYR A 98 0.31 -1.04 -10.04
CA TYR A 98 0.37 -2.17 -9.14
C TYR A 98 -0.72 -2.06 -8.08
N TYR A 99 -1.17 -3.24 -7.63
CA TYR A 99 -2.19 -3.39 -6.60
C TYR A 99 -1.63 -4.24 -5.45
N SER A 100 -1.89 -3.83 -4.22
CA SER A 100 -1.52 -4.60 -3.04
C SER A 100 -2.58 -4.51 -1.96
N TYR A 101 -2.64 -5.53 -1.11
CA TYR A 101 -3.55 -5.63 0.02
C TYR A 101 -2.73 -5.80 1.29
N THR A 102 -3.09 -5.07 2.35
CA THR A 102 -2.43 -5.17 3.65
C THR A 102 -3.43 -5.11 4.80
N GLY A 103 -3.35 -6.07 5.71
CA GLY A 103 -4.06 -6.06 6.99
C GLY A 103 -3.34 -5.26 8.08
N SER A 104 -2.34 -4.44 7.72
CA SER A 104 -1.58 -3.65 8.68
C SER A 104 -2.48 -2.65 9.38
N LYS A 105 -2.75 -2.87 10.67
CA LYS A 105 -3.56 -1.96 11.49
C LYS A 105 -3.03 -0.53 11.47
N ILE A 106 -1.70 -0.37 11.47
CA ILE A 106 -1.07 0.95 11.45
C ILE A 106 -1.40 1.68 10.14
N LEU A 107 -1.26 1.02 8.99
CA LEU A 107 -1.54 1.67 7.71
C LEU A 107 -3.02 1.96 7.52
N ILE A 108 -3.88 1.06 7.99
CA ILE A 108 -5.34 1.27 7.97
C ILE A 108 -5.70 2.48 8.83
N ASP A 109 -5.09 2.62 10.01
CA ASP A 109 -5.33 3.76 10.91
C ASP A 109 -4.85 5.07 10.30
N GLN A 110 -3.64 5.09 9.72
CA GLN A 110 -3.14 6.24 8.98
C GLN A 110 -4.05 6.61 7.80
N ALA A 111 -4.57 5.62 7.08
CA ALA A 111 -5.50 5.83 5.95
C ALA A 111 -6.88 6.34 6.33
N LEU A 112 -7.26 6.21 7.60
CA LEU A 112 -8.50 6.72 8.15
C LEU A 112 -8.34 8.11 8.76
N ASN A 113 -7.19 8.39 9.37
CA ASN A 113 -7.02 9.55 10.25
C ASN A 113 -5.98 10.56 9.76
N ASP A 114 -4.95 10.12 9.02
CA ASP A 114 -3.77 10.94 8.72
C ASP A 114 -3.71 11.42 7.26
N PHE A 115 -4.44 10.78 6.34
CA PHE A 115 -4.50 11.19 4.94
C PHE A 115 -5.88 11.00 4.33
N SER A 116 -6.20 11.86 3.36
CA SER A 116 -7.43 11.84 2.58
C SER A 116 -7.16 11.52 1.11
N LYS A 117 -8.23 11.36 0.33
CA LYS A 117 -8.12 11.21 -1.13
C LYS A 117 -7.61 12.45 -1.84
N GLU A 118 -7.79 13.61 -1.24
CA GLU A 118 -7.39 14.90 -1.80
C GLU A 118 -5.87 15.08 -1.75
N ASP A 119 -5.20 14.35 -0.85
CA ASP A 119 -3.75 14.32 -0.72
C ASP A 119 -3.08 13.41 -1.77
N LEU A 120 -3.87 12.75 -2.63
CA LEU A 120 -3.39 11.88 -3.69
C LEU A 120 -3.37 12.59 -5.05
N PRO A 121 -2.43 12.24 -5.94
CA PRO A 121 -1.40 11.22 -5.75
C PRO A 121 -0.20 11.73 -4.95
N SER A 122 0.37 10.88 -4.11
CA SER A 122 1.47 11.25 -3.21
C SER A 122 2.68 10.32 -3.35
N PRO A 123 3.90 10.86 -3.43
CA PRO A 123 5.11 10.06 -3.28
C PRO A 123 5.15 9.52 -1.85
N THR A 124 5.29 8.21 -1.70
CA THR A 124 5.39 7.61 -0.38
C THR A 124 6.44 6.52 -0.37
N VAL A 125 7.28 6.50 0.66
CA VAL A 125 8.19 5.38 0.84
C VAL A 125 7.41 4.26 1.48
N VAL A 126 7.31 3.13 0.80
CA VAL A 126 6.82 1.90 1.41
C VAL A 126 8.03 1.09 1.83
N GLN A 127 8.48 1.29 3.08
CA GLN A 127 9.54 0.45 3.65
C GLN A 127 8.98 -0.95 3.89
N GLN A 128 9.34 -1.88 3.00
CA GLN A 128 9.12 -3.30 3.20
C GLN A 128 10.06 -3.80 4.31
N PHE A 129 9.52 -4.02 5.51
CA PHE A 129 10.20 -4.80 6.54
C PHE A 129 9.86 -6.27 6.35
N GLN A 130 10.87 -7.13 6.33
CA GLN A 130 10.67 -8.58 6.40
C GLN A 130 10.59 -8.98 7.88
N GLY A 131 9.40 -9.36 8.34
CA GLY A 131 9.24 -10.01 9.63
C GLY A 131 9.95 -11.36 9.66
N LYS A 132 10.22 -11.87 10.87
CA LYS A 132 10.86 -13.18 11.08
C LYS A 132 10.14 -14.36 10.38
N ASN A 133 8.87 -14.17 10.00
CA ASN A 133 8.01 -15.16 9.34
C ASN A 133 7.72 -14.86 7.86
N GLY A 134 8.51 -14.00 7.21
CA GLY A 134 8.30 -13.62 5.80
C GLY A 134 7.15 -12.62 5.55
N GLN A 135 6.52 -12.13 6.63
CA GLN A 135 5.49 -11.10 6.55
C GLN A 135 6.12 -9.78 6.10
N THR A 136 5.51 -9.15 5.10
CA THR A 136 5.92 -7.85 4.60
C THR A 136 5.10 -6.78 5.30
N PHE A 137 5.77 -5.89 6.03
CA PHE A 137 5.13 -4.70 6.59
C PHE A 137 5.43 -3.50 5.70
N PHE A 138 4.48 -2.59 5.62
CA PHE A 138 4.64 -1.31 4.95
C PHE A 138 4.42 -0.21 6.00
N LYS A 139 5.11 0.91 5.86
CA LYS A 139 4.91 2.13 6.65
C LYS A 139 4.82 3.28 5.68
N PHE A 140 3.83 4.16 5.79
CA PHE A 140 3.83 5.43 5.08
C PHE A 140 4.77 6.40 5.82
N THR A 141 5.72 7.00 5.10
CA THR A 141 6.63 8.04 5.60
C THR A 141 6.71 9.18 4.61
#